data_AF-A0A3M0YF13-F1
#
_entry.id   AF-A0A3M0YF13-F1
#
_cell.length_a   1.000
_cell.length_b   1.000
_cell.length_c   1.000
_cell.angle_alpha   90.00
_cell.angle_beta   90.00
_cell.angle_gamma   90.00
#
_symmetry.space_group_name_H-M   'P 1'
#
loop_
_entity.id
_entity.type
_entity.pdbx_description
1 polymer ?
#
loop_
_entity_poly.entity_id
_entity_poly.type
_entity_poly.pdbx_seq_one_letter_code
_entity_poly.pdbx_strand_id
1 'polypeptide(L)'
;MAKEYFTTDIARHIWETKYRYREGDEIIDETIEDTWWRVAKALASVEEDREGWGRRFYEALEGFKFLPGGRIQAGAGTRLQVTLFNCFVMGIIEDSMESIFDNLKEGAITMQQGGGVGYDFSTLRPRGTRARGVGAIASG
;
A
#
# COMPACT_ATOMS: atom_id res chain seq x y z
N MET A 1 -30.39 7.75 11.59
CA MET A 1 -30.09 8.03 10.17
C MET A 1 -28.57 8.04 10.05
N ALA A 2 -28.00 7.33 9.07
CA ALA A 2 -26.56 7.41 8.82
C ALA A 2 -26.18 8.87 8.50
N LYS A 3 -25.05 9.34 9.02
CA LYS A 3 -24.54 10.68 8.68
C LYS A 3 -24.02 10.61 7.24
N GLU A 4 -24.45 11.54 6.39
CA GLU A 4 -23.85 11.68 5.07
C GLU A 4 -22.50 12.39 5.22
N TYR A 5 -21.40 11.65 5.08
CA TYR A 5 -20.05 12.21 5.18
C TYR A 5 -19.50 12.68 3.84
N PHE A 6 -19.93 12.09 2.72
CA PHE A 6 -19.39 12.44 1.41
C PHE A 6 -20.02 13.71 0.87
N THR A 7 -19.19 14.74 0.67
CA THR A 7 -19.62 16.04 0.13
C THR A 7 -19.68 16.08 -1.40
N THR A 8 -19.11 15.06 -2.07
CA THR A 8 -19.07 14.95 -3.53
C THR A 8 -19.28 13.51 -3.98
N ASP A 9 -19.89 13.33 -5.15
CA ASP A 9 -20.13 12.01 -5.72
C ASP A 9 -18.81 11.28 -6.06
N ILE A 10 -17.78 12.02 -6.46
CA ILE A 10 -16.46 11.43 -6.75
C ILE A 10 -15.81 10.84 -5.50
N ALA A 11 -15.94 11.49 -4.34
CA ALA A 11 -15.41 10.96 -3.09
C ALA A 11 -16.13 9.66 -2.67
N ARG A 12 -17.46 9.63 -2.80
CA ARG A 12 -18.26 8.42 -2.57
C ARG A 12 -17.84 7.31 -3.52
N HIS A 13 -17.75 7.60 -4.83
CA HIS A 13 -17.35 6.64 -5.84
C HIS A 13 -15.95 6.04 -5.60
N ILE A 14 -14.99 6.89 -5.22
CA ILE A 14 -13.63 6.43 -4.89
C ILE A 14 -13.66 5.49 -3.68
N TRP A 15 -14.38 5.83 -2.61
CA TRP A 15 -14.52 4.92 -1.47
C TRP A 15 -15.16 3.60 -1.89
N GLU A 16 -16.30 3.63 -2.58
CA GLU A 16 -17.03 2.43 -3.01
C GLU A 16 -16.21 1.48 -3.88
N THR A 17 -15.31 2.02 -4.70
CA THR A 17 -14.54 1.24 -5.69
C THR A 17 -13.12 0.89 -5.24
N LYS A 18 -12.52 1.65 -4.32
CA LYS A 18 -11.12 1.48 -3.91
C LYS A 18 -10.91 1.08 -2.45
N TYR A 19 -11.82 1.44 -1.55
CA TYR A 19 -11.60 1.34 -0.11
C TYR A 19 -12.67 0.57 0.65
N ARG A 20 -13.89 0.48 0.11
CA ARG A 20 -14.99 -0.29 0.67
C ARG A 20 -14.67 -1.78 0.58
N TYR A 21 -14.56 -2.44 1.74
CA TYR A 21 -14.20 -3.85 1.76
C TYR A 21 -15.38 -4.75 1.35
N ARG A 22 -15.08 -5.73 0.51
CA ARG A 22 -15.98 -6.75 0.01
C ARG A 22 -15.30 -8.11 0.06
N GLU A 23 -16.07 -9.16 0.32
CA GLU A 23 -15.63 -10.54 0.17
C GLU A 23 -16.41 -11.19 -0.98
N GLY A 24 -15.76 -11.33 -2.14
CA GLY A 24 -16.46 -11.65 -3.38
C GLY A 24 -17.46 -10.54 -3.73
N ASP A 25 -18.73 -10.90 -3.89
CA ASP A 25 -19.81 -9.95 -4.16
C ASP A 25 -20.44 -9.36 -2.90
N GLU A 26 -20.14 -9.91 -1.72
CA GLU A 26 -20.69 -9.47 -0.44
C GLU A 26 -20.03 -8.17 0.03
N ILE A 27 -20.85 -7.19 0.40
CA ILE A 27 -20.39 -5.93 0.99
C ILE A 27 -20.20 -6.15 2.49
N ILE A 28 -18.96 -6.02 2.96
CA ILE A 28 -18.62 -6.15 4.38
C ILE A 28 -18.67 -4.79 5.07
N ASP A 29 -18.06 -3.77 4.45
CA ASP A 29 -18.19 -2.40 4.93
C ASP A 29 -19.47 -1.80 4.35
N GLU A 30 -20.60 -1.92 5.05
CA GLU A 30 -21.88 -1.35 4.60
C GLU A 30 -21.84 0.17 4.54
N THR A 31 -21.13 0.79 5.49
CA THR A 31 -20.98 2.24 5.66
C THR A 31 -19.50 2.65 5.74
N ILE A 32 -19.22 3.96 5.63
CA ILE A 32 -17.86 4.47 5.82
C ILE A 32 -17.42 4.32 7.30
N GLU A 33 -18.37 4.35 8.23
CA GLU A 33 -18.14 4.07 9.64
C GLU A 33 -17.66 2.65 9.88
N ASP A 34 -18.17 1.67 9.12
CA ASP A 34 -17.68 0.28 9.15
C ASP A 34 -16.24 0.20 8.67
N THR A 35 -15.89 0.94 7.60
CA THR A 35 -14.49 1.08 7.15
C THR A 35 -13.61 1.65 8.26
N TRP A 36 -14.03 2.72 8.94
CA TRP A 36 -13.25 3.30 10.05
C TRP A 36 -13.09 2.32 11.21
N TRP A 37 -14.15 1.59 11.57
CA TRP A 37 -14.08 0.59 12.63
C TRP A 37 -13.17 -0.58 12.27
N ARG A 38 -13.24 -1.09 11.04
CA ARG A 38 -12.36 -2.14 10.53
C ARG A 38 -10.91 -1.72 10.64
N VAL A 39 -10.57 -0.54 10.13
CA VAL A 39 -9.20 -0.01 10.16
C VAL A 39 -8.75 0.22 11.60
N ALA A 40 -9.56 0.85 12.43
CA ALA A 40 -9.23 1.13 13.83
C ALA A 40 -8.95 -0.15 14.63
N LYS A 41 -9.83 -1.17 14.52
CA LYS A 41 -9.65 -2.47 15.18
C LYS A 41 -8.40 -3.20 14.70
N ALA A 42 -8.14 -3.17 13.40
CA ALA A 42 -6.96 -3.80 12.83
C ALA A 42 -5.67 -3.17 13.35
N LEU A 43 -5.60 -1.83 13.37
CA LEU A 43 -4.42 -1.11 13.87
C LEU A 43 -4.24 -1.26 15.38
N ALA A 44 -5.33 -1.32 16.15
CA ALA A 44 -5.26 -1.53 17.60
C ALA A 44 -4.92 -2.98 18.00
N SER A 45 -4.89 -3.93 17.07
CA SER A 45 -4.71 -5.36 17.38
C SER A 45 -3.35 -5.70 18.03
N VAL A 46 -2.34 -4.86 17.79
CA VAL A 46 -0.98 -5.00 18.34
C VAL A 46 -0.82 -4.36 19.72
N GLU A 47 -1.81 -3.59 20.17
CA GLU A 47 -1.77 -2.89 21.45
C GLU A 47 -2.15 -3.79 22.62
N GLU A 48 -1.72 -3.43 23.82
CA GLU A 48 -2.14 -4.11 25.06
C GLU A 48 -3.62 -3.85 25.35
N ASP A 49 -4.04 -2.56 25.36
CA ASP A 49 -5.44 -2.15 25.48
C ASP A 49 -6.07 -1.94 24.10
N ARG A 50 -6.40 -3.06 23.43
CA ARG A 50 -6.95 -3.07 22.07
C ARG A 50 -8.28 -2.32 21.97
N GLU A 51 -9.13 -2.41 22.99
CA GLU A 51 -10.45 -1.77 22.97
C GLU A 51 -10.34 -0.26 23.18
N GLY A 52 -9.52 0.17 24.14
CA GLY A 52 -9.24 1.59 24.39
C GLY A 52 -8.58 2.26 23.19
N TRP A 53 -7.55 1.64 22.61
CA TRP A 53 -6.91 2.16 21.40
C TRP A 53 -7.81 2.08 20.16
N GLY A 54 -8.60 1.02 20.01
CA GLY A 54 -9.57 0.90 18.92
C GLY A 54 -10.58 2.04 18.92
N ARG A 55 -11.11 2.42 20.09
CA ARG A 55 -11.97 3.60 20.23
C ARG A 55 -11.25 4.90 19.85
N ARG A 56 -10.04 5.13 20.37
CA ARG A 56 -9.25 6.33 20.07
C ARG A 56 -8.92 6.47 18.57
N PHE A 57 -8.55 5.36 17.93
CA PHE A 57 -8.29 5.35 16.48
C PHE A 57 -9.56 5.60 15.68
N TYR A 58 -10.69 4.99 16.05
CA TYR A 58 -11.97 5.30 15.40
C TYR A 58 -12.31 6.79 15.54
N GLU A 59 -12.22 7.37 16.73
CA GLU A 59 -12.51 8.79 16.98
C GLU A 59 -11.64 9.73 16.15
N ALA A 60 -10.39 9.34 15.89
CA ALA A 60 -9.46 10.07 15.03
C ALA A 60 -9.81 9.94 13.53
N LEU A 61 -10.36 8.81 13.09
CA LEU A 61 -10.78 8.60 11.70
C LEU A 61 -12.16 9.22 11.40
N GLU A 62 -13.05 9.18 12.37
CA GLU A 62 -14.46 9.56 12.22
C GLU A 62 -14.61 11.00 11.73
N GLY A 63 -15.44 11.18 10.71
CA GLY A 63 -15.69 12.48 10.09
C GLY A 63 -14.51 13.01 9.30
N PHE A 64 -13.62 12.13 8.84
CA PHE A 64 -12.42 12.47 8.08
C PHE A 64 -11.44 13.40 8.82
N LYS A 65 -11.45 13.40 10.16
CA LYS A 65 -10.49 14.19 10.97
C LYS A 65 -9.04 13.77 10.67
N PHE A 66 -8.83 12.48 10.43
CA PHE A 66 -7.59 11.91 9.93
C PHE A 66 -7.89 10.88 8.83
N LEU A 67 -7.06 10.89 7.77
CA LEU A 67 -7.15 9.96 6.65
C LEU A 67 -5.82 9.23 6.50
N PRO A 68 -5.74 7.94 6.84
CA PRO A 68 -4.52 7.17 6.65
C PRO A 68 -4.27 6.93 5.16
N GLY A 69 -3.04 6.56 4.82
CA GLY A 69 -2.66 6.29 3.44
C GLY A 69 -3.52 5.19 2.80
N GLY A 70 -3.72 5.26 1.48
CA GLY A 70 -4.68 4.43 0.76
C GLY A 70 -4.52 2.92 0.98
N ARG A 71 -3.28 2.42 1.13
CA ARG A 71 -3.03 1.00 1.43
C ARG A 71 -3.54 0.56 2.80
N ILE A 72 -3.49 1.44 3.79
CA ILE A 72 -4.03 1.18 5.13
C ILE A 72 -5.56 1.10 5.04
N GLN A 73 -6.19 2.06 4.36
CA GLN A 73 -7.65 2.08 4.18
C GLN A 73 -8.16 0.83 3.46
N ALA A 74 -7.50 0.47 2.36
CA ALA A 74 -7.89 -0.67 1.53
C ALA A 74 -7.59 -2.03 2.17
N GLY A 75 -6.49 -2.14 2.93
CA GLY A 75 -5.97 -3.44 3.37
C GLY A 75 -6.20 -3.78 4.84
N ALA A 76 -6.19 -2.81 5.75
CA ALA A 76 -6.18 -3.11 7.19
C ALA A 76 -7.47 -3.82 7.62
N GLY A 77 -7.35 -4.98 8.28
CA GLY A 77 -8.51 -5.75 8.74
C GLY A 77 -9.29 -6.47 7.65
N THR A 78 -8.75 -6.53 6.42
CA THR A 78 -9.30 -7.34 5.32
C THR A 78 -8.59 -8.69 5.24
N ARG A 79 -9.13 -9.63 4.45
CA ARG A 79 -8.45 -10.90 4.10
C ARG A 79 -7.49 -10.78 2.92
N LEU A 80 -7.34 -9.58 2.35
CA LEU A 80 -6.48 -9.34 1.20
C LEU A 80 -5.01 -9.53 1.58
N GLN A 81 -4.26 -10.24 0.74
CA GLN A 81 -2.81 -10.40 0.88
C GLN A 81 -2.10 -9.21 0.24
N VAL A 82 -2.18 -8.05 0.88
CA VAL A 82 -1.61 -6.77 0.42
C VAL A 82 -0.75 -6.14 1.50
N THR A 83 0.14 -5.25 1.09
CA THR A 83 0.92 -4.46 2.05
C THR A 83 0.11 -3.28 2.59
N LEU A 84 0.33 -2.91 3.85
CA LEU A 84 -0.21 -1.67 4.45
C LEU A 84 0.72 -0.48 4.26
N PHE A 85 1.95 -0.69 3.78
CA PHE A 85 2.89 0.37 3.47
C PHE A 85 2.65 0.90 2.06
N ASN A 86 2.65 2.22 1.89
CA ASN A 86 2.43 2.84 0.58
C ASN A 86 3.74 2.95 -0.22
N CYS A 87 4.85 3.22 0.45
CA CYS A 87 6.11 3.64 -0.18
C CYS A 87 7.25 2.71 0.22
N PHE A 88 7.99 2.23 -0.78
CA PHE A 88 9.17 1.40 -0.64
C PHE A 88 10.33 2.02 -1.41
N VAL A 89 11.54 1.80 -0.88
CA VAL A 89 12.79 2.09 -1.58
C VAL A 89 13.56 0.78 -1.61
N MET A 90 13.97 0.37 -2.80
CA MET A 90 14.75 -0.85 -2.98
C MET A 90 16.16 -0.69 -2.43
N GLY A 91 16.77 -1.82 -2.10
CA GLY A 91 18.17 -1.88 -1.72
C GLY A 91 19.10 -1.44 -2.86
N ILE A 92 20.40 -1.50 -2.57
CA ILE A 92 21.43 -1.22 -3.56
C ILE A 92 21.31 -2.24 -4.70
N ILE A 93 21.20 -1.74 -5.92
CA ILE A 93 21.34 -2.55 -7.13
C ILE A 93 22.82 -2.61 -7.46
N GLU A 94 23.44 -3.78 -7.38
CA GLU A 94 24.81 -3.95 -7.84
C GLU A 94 24.86 -3.91 -9.37
N ASP A 95 26.01 -3.50 -9.94
CA ASP A 95 26.22 -3.41 -11.40
C ASP A 95 26.41 -4.80 -12.05
N SER A 96 25.44 -5.68 -11.84
CA SER A 96 25.39 -7.06 -12.31
C SER A 96 23.96 -7.43 -12.74
N MET A 97 23.84 -8.32 -13.73
CA MET A 97 22.51 -8.75 -14.19
C MET A 97 21.73 -9.49 -13.11
N GLU A 98 22.41 -10.27 -12.28
CA GLU A 98 21.79 -10.98 -11.15
C GLU A 98 21.12 -9.99 -10.20
N SER A 99 21.85 -8.97 -9.74
CA SER A 99 21.30 -7.98 -8.83
C SER A 99 20.17 -7.14 -9.46
N ILE A 100 20.28 -6.80 -10.73
CA ILE A 100 19.21 -6.10 -11.48
C ILE A 100 17.93 -6.95 -11.48
N PHE A 101 18.03 -8.24 -11.79
CA PHE A 101 16.85 -9.12 -11.89
C PHE A 101 16.26 -9.47 -10.52
N ASP A 102 17.10 -9.61 -9.48
CA ASP A 102 16.61 -9.83 -8.12
C ASP A 102 15.83 -8.61 -7.61
N ASN A 103 16.35 -7.39 -7.79
CA ASN A 103 15.64 -6.16 -7.43
C ASN A 103 14.37 -5.92 -8.28
N LEU A 104 14.40 -6.30 -9.56
CA LEU A 104 13.20 -6.27 -10.41
C LEU A 104 12.13 -7.22 -9.88
N LYS A 105 12.51 -8.44 -9.51
CA LYS A 105 11.59 -9.45 -8.95
C LYS A 105 10.99 -8.96 -7.63
N GLU A 106 11.80 -8.43 -6.72
CA GLU A 106 11.30 -7.91 -5.45
C GLU A 106 10.33 -6.75 -5.64
N GLY A 107 10.67 -5.76 -6.47
CA GLY A 107 9.76 -4.65 -6.72
C GLY A 107 8.49 -5.07 -7.47
N ALA A 108 8.53 -6.10 -8.33
CA ALA A 108 7.33 -6.67 -8.93
C ALA A 108 6.40 -7.29 -7.86
N ILE A 109 6.95 -8.00 -6.88
CA ILE A 109 6.19 -8.53 -5.74
C ILE A 109 5.60 -7.39 -4.90
N THR A 110 6.38 -6.34 -4.62
CA THR A 110 5.89 -5.15 -3.91
C THR A 110 4.72 -4.49 -4.65
N MET A 111 4.83 -4.28 -5.96
CA MET A 111 3.77 -3.70 -6.78
C MET A 111 2.54 -4.60 -6.87
N GLN A 112 2.71 -5.92 -6.94
CA GLN A 112 1.62 -6.89 -6.88
C GLN A 112 0.83 -6.76 -5.57
N GLN A 113 1.52 -6.55 -4.45
CA GLN A 113 0.92 -6.30 -3.14
C GLN A 113 0.41 -4.85 -2.97
N GLY A 114 0.59 -4.00 -3.98
CA GLY A 114 0.13 -2.62 -4.04
C GLY A 114 1.15 -1.56 -3.61
N GLY A 115 2.32 -1.91 -3.11
CA GLY A 115 3.34 -0.92 -2.75
C GLY A 115 3.82 -0.12 -3.97
N GLY A 116 4.07 1.17 -3.80
CA GLY A 116 4.87 1.95 -4.73
C GLY A 116 6.35 1.76 -4.43
N VAL A 117 7.18 1.59 -5.45
CA VAL A 117 8.60 1.28 -5.31
C VAL A 117 9.48 2.28 -6.04
N GLY A 118 10.49 2.80 -5.33
CA GLY A 118 11.57 3.62 -5.88
C GLY A 118 12.89 2.86 -5.93
N TYR A 119 13.72 3.19 -6.90
CA TYR A 119 15.03 2.57 -7.13
C TYR A 119 16.11 3.64 -7.26
N ASP A 120 17.31 3.34 -6.77
CA ASP A 120 18.52 4.07 -7.13
C ASP A 120 19.30 3.28 -8.17
N PHE A 121 19.36 3.81 -9.40
CA PHE A 121 20.08 3.20 -10.52
C PHE A 121 21.49 3.79 -10.71
N SER A 122 21.96 4.65 -9.81
CA SER A 122 23.24 5.36 -9.95
C SER A 122 24.47 4.44 -9.95
N THR A 123 24.30 3.22 -9.45
CA THR A 123 25.31 2.15 -9.45
C THR A 123 25.50 1.50 -10.83
N LEU A 124 24.50 1.58 -11.71
CA LEU A 124 24.55 0.94 -13.02
C LEU A 124 25.52 1.69 -13.94
N ARG A 125 26.36 0.94 -14.64
CA ARG A 125 27.31 1.53 -15.59
C ARG A 125 26.56 2.28 -16.71
N PRO A 126 27.07 3.44 -17.15
CA PRO A 126 26.44 4.18 -18.23
C PRO A 126 26.50 3.42 -19.55
N ARG A 127 25.57 3.75 -20.44
CA ARG A 127 25.56 3.27 -21.82
C ARG A 127 26.92 3.45 -22.48
N GLY A 128 27.34 2.47 -23.27
CA GLY A 128 28.63 2.51 -23.98
C GLY A 128 29.78 1.86 -23.22
N THR A 129 29.60 1.59 -21.93
CA THR A 129 30.61 0.89 -21.12
C THR A 129 30.79 -0.55 -21.61
N ARG A 130 32.04 -0.99 -21.77
CA ARG A 130 32.34 -2.36 -22.22
C ARG A 130 32.11 -3.36 -21.09
N ALA A 131 31.17 -4.28 -21.27
CA ALA A 131 30.90 -5.36 -20.33
C ALA A 131 31.96 -6.45 -20.46
N ARG A 132 32.96 -6.46 -19.56
CA ARG A 132 34.17 -7.30 -19.68
C ARG A 132 33.89 -8.80 -19.82
N GLY A 133 32.84 -9.32 -19.15
CA GLY A 133 32.51 -10.75 -19.16
C GLY A 133 31.90 -11.26 -20.48
N VAL A 134 31.21 -10.41 -21.24
CA VAL A 134 30.47 -10.80 -22.46
C VAL A 134 31.00 -10.09 -23.72
N GLY A 135 31.96 -9.18 -23.58
CA GLY A 135 32.53 -8.41 -24.70
C GLY A 135 31.57 -7.39 -25.33
N ALA A 136 30.31 -7.35 -24.88
CA ALA A 136 29.24 -6.47 -25.37
C ALA A 136 29.32 -5.05 -24.80
N ILE A 137 28.50 -4.16 -25.38
CA ILE A 137 28.32 -2.78 -24.93
C ILE A 137 27.11 -2.72 -23.98
N ALA A 138 27.28 -2.11 -22.82
CA ALA A 138 26.21 -1.93 -21.83
C ALA A 138 25.12 -0.97 -22.34
N SER A 139 23.87 -1.29 -22.01
CA SER A 139 22.67 -0.55 -22.42
C SER A 139 22.51 0.80 -21.74
N GLY A 140 23.07 0.95 -20.53
CA GLY A 140 22.76 2.03 -19.61
C GLY A 140 21.49 1.76 -18.82
#